data_AF-A0A3M5FPS4-F1
#
_entry.id   AF-A0A3M5FPS4-F1
#
_cell.length_a   1.000
_cell.length_b   1.000
_cell.length_c   1.000
_cell.angle_alpha   90.00
_cell.angle_beta   90.00
_cell.angle_gamma   90.00
#
_symmetry.space_group_name_H-M   'P 1'
#
loop_
_entity.id
_entity.type
_entity.pdbx_description
1 polymer ?
#
loop_
_entity_poly.entity_id
_entity_poly.type
_entity_poly.pdbx_seq_one_letter_code
_entity_poly.pdbx_strand_id
1 'polypeptide(L)'
;MFRYEVGRQDGSATAFIGRPIVESGLFLQAGFYKNTSQEQPFEDISMAQTLYVAREPDASGFIDYTAAEHAVWNTLITRQMTIIQGRACQEYLDGIEQLGLPHERIPQQGEINKVLAATTGWQVERVPALIPFQTFFELLASKRFPVATFIRTEEELDYLQEPDIFHEIFGHCPLLTNPWFAEFTHTYGKLGLSASKEQGSLR
;
A
#
# COMPACT_ATOMS: atom_id res chain seq x y z
N MET A 1 17.10 0.14 25.37
CA MET A 1 16.37 0.02 26.66
C MET A 1 15.58 1.31 26.83
N PHE A 2 14.32 1.34 26.39
CA PHE A 2 13.50 2.56 26.43
C PHE A 2 12.53 2.47 27.62
N ARG A 3 12.55 3.50 28.48
CA ARG A 3 11.59 3.70 29.57
C ARG A 3 10.46 4.60 29.08
N TYR A 4 9.23 4.26 29.44
CA TYR A 4 8.06 5.12 29.31
C TYR A 4 7.75 5.74 30.67
N GLU A 5 7.61 7.07 30.72
CA GLU A 5 6.97 7.74 31.85
C GLU A 5 5.54 8.13 31.44
N VAL A 6 4.58 7.66 32.24
CA VAL A 6 3.16 8.01 32.11
C VAL A 6 2.87 9.10 33.13
N GLY A 7 2.80 10.35 32.68
CA GLY A 7 2.24 11.45 33.46
C GLY A 7 0.72 11.45 33.36
N ARG A 8 0.02 11.16 34.47
CA ARG A 8 -1.42 11.38 34.61
C ARG A 8 -1.67 12.76 35.22
N GLN A 9 -2.43 13.60 34.53
CA GLN A 9 -3.32 14.54 35.20
C GLN A 9 -4.73 14.38 34.64
N ASP A 10 -5.70 14.62 35.52
CA ASP A 10 -7.10 14.98 35.27
C ASP A 10 -8.01 14.13 34.36
N GLY A 11 -8.03 12.81 34.53
CA GLY A 11 -9.27 12.00 34.45
C GLY A 11 -10.07 11.99 33.14
N SER A 12 -9.62 12.66 32.09
CA SER A 12 -10.19 12.68 30.75
C SER A 12 -9.05 12.52 29.75
N ALA A 13 -9.02 11.38 29.06
CA ALA A 13 -8.00 11.10 28.06
C ALA A 13 -8.27 11.97 26.83
N THR A 14 -7.77 13.20 26.82
CA THR A 14 -7.71 14.02 25.61
C THR A 14 -6.31 13.89 25.02
N ALA A 15 -6.15 13.01 24.03
CA ALA A 15 -4.93 12.93 23.25
C ALA A 15 -4.83 14.17 22.35
N PHE A 16 -3.93 15.10 22.68
CA PHE A 16 -3.56 16.18 21.78
C PHE A 16 -2.78 15.59 20.59
N ILE A 17 -3.46 15.41 19.46
CA ILE A 17 -2.82 15.12 18.19
C ILE A 17 -2.19 16.43 17.70
N GLY A 18 -0.87 16.51 17.84
CA GLY A 18 -0.06 17.57 17.25
C GLY A 18 -0.22 17.60 15.72
N ARG A 19 -0.23 18.82 15.17
CA ARG A 19 -0.29 19.11 13.73
C ARG A 19 0.80 18.34 12.94
N PRO A 20 0.52 17.93 11.69
CA PRO A 20 1.45 17.13 10.91
C PRO A 20 2.59 17.99 10.35
N ILE A 21 3.82 17.55 10.61
CA ILE A 21 5.01 17.92 9.82
C ILE A 21 5.02 16.94 8.64
N VAL A 22 4.84 17.50 7.44
CA VAL A 22 4.90 16.78 6.17
C VAL A 22 6.37 16.47 5.89
N GLU A 23 6.85 15.28 6.24
CA GLU A 23 8.08 14.70 5.69
C GLU A 23 8.18 13.23 6.11
N SER A 24 8.43 12.34 5.15
CA SER A 24 8.48 10.85 5.24
C SER A 24 7.13 10.11 5.25
N GLY A 25 6.40 10.23 4.14
CA GLY A 25 5.28 9.33 3.81
C GLY A 25 5.78 7.93 3.39
N LEU A 26 5.93 7.04 4.36
CA LEU A 26 5.92 5.59 4.17
C LEU A 26 5.23 4.96 5.39
N PHE A 27 3.95 5.27 5.54
CA PHE A 27 3.05 4.59 6.48
C PHE A 27 1.73 4.33 5.75
N LEU A 28 1.28 3.08 5.82
CA LEU A 28 0.01 2.54 5.32
C LEU A 28 -1.04 3.62 5.06
N GLN A 29 -1.22 4.03 3.80
CA GLN A 29 -2.37 4.84 3.43
C GLN A 29 -3.59 3.92 3.37
N ALA A 30 -4.14 3.59 4.54
CA ALA A 30 -5.50 3.09 4.67
C ALA A 30 -6.45 4.26 4.36
N GLY A 31 -6.58 4.63 3.09
CA GLY A 31 -7.06 5.96 2.72
C GLY A 31 -7.85 6.07 1.43
N PHE A 32 -8.54 5.01 0.97
CA PHE A 32 -9.69 5.12 0.05
C PHE A 32 -10.67 3.97 0.32
N TYR A 33 -11.34 4.00 1.48
CA TYR A 33 -12.40 3.03 1.79
C TYR A 33 -13.69 3.76 2.14
N LYS A 34 -14.75 3.54 1.35
CA LYS A 34 -16.09 4.05 1.66
C LYS A 34 -16.65 3.29 2.86
N ASN A 35 -16.85 3.98 3.97
CA ASN A 35 -17.65 3.51 5.09
C ASN A 35 -19.13 3.81 4.80
N THR A 36 -19.93 2.82 4.40
CA THR A 36 -21.39 2.98 4.27
C THR A 36 -22.08 2.72 5.60
N SER A 37 -21.96 3.67 6.53
CA SER A 37 -22.86 3.84 7.67
C SER A 37 -22.62 5.21 8.29
N GLN A 38 -23.37 6.23 7.85
CA GLN A 38 -23.86 7.42 8.59
C GLN A 38 -24.15 8.56 7.59
N GLU A 39 -25.43 8.91 7.44
CA GLU A 39 -25.89 10.05 6.64
C GLU A 39 -25.61 11.37 7.37
N GLN A 40 -24.69 12.17 6.81
CA GLN A 40 -24.62 13.62 7.00
C GLN A 40 -24.46 14.25 5.61
N PRO A 41 -25.27 15.26 5.22
CA PRO A 41 -25.19 15.85 3.90
C PRO A 41 -24.03 16.83 3.86
N PHE A 42 -22.84 16.33 3.54
CA PHE A 42 -21.75 17.16 3.06
C PHE A 42 -21.79 17.18 1.54
N GLU A 43 -21.69 18.39 1.00
CA GLU A 43 -21.73 18.75 -0.42
C GLU A 43 -21.03 17.70 -1.29
N ASP A 44 -21.69 17.42 -2.41
CA ASP A 44 -21.27 16.53 -3.50
C ASP A 44 -19.80 16.80 -3.88
N ILE A 45 -18.86 16.15 -3.19
CA ILE A 45 -17.50 15.97 -3.70
C ILE A 45 -17.70 15.09 -4.91
N SER A 46 -17.80 15.75 -6.06
CA SER A 46 -17.85 15.12 -7.37
C SER A 46 -16.88 13.94 -7.36
N MET A 47 -17.37 12.77 -7.75
CA MET A 47 -16.51 11.65 -8.04
C MET A 47 -15.54 12.13 -9.12
N ALA A 48 -14.34 12.54 -8.73
CA ALA A 48 -13.25 12.70 -9.67
C ALA A 48 -13.12 11.32 -10.34
N GLN A 49 -13.57 11.25 -11.59
CA GLN A 49 -13.44 10.03 -12.38
C GLN A 49 -11.93 9.81 -12.53
N THR A 50 -11.43 8.73 -11.94
CA THR A 50 -10.05 8.34 -12.13
C THR A 50 -9.79 8.17 -13.63
N LEU A 51 -8.73 8.79 -14.13
CA LEU A 51 -8.27 8.60 -15.50
C LEU A 51 -7.54 7.26 -15.67
N TYR A 52 -7.27 6.58 -14.55
CA TYR A 52 -6.45 5.39 -14.52
C TYR A 52 -7.30 4.13 -14.58
N VAL A 53 -6.94 3.26 -15.52
CA VAL A 53 -7.53 1.94 -15.67
C VAL A 53 -6.47 0.91 -15.36
N ALA A 54 -6.76 0.02 -14.40
CA ALA A 54 -5.89 -1.10 -14.08
C ALA A 54 -5.64 -1.94 -15.33
N ARG A 55 -4.36 -2.26 -15.61
CA ARG A 55 -3.98 -3.09 -16.74
C ARG A 55 -4.43 -4.54 -16.49
N GLU A 56 -4.98 -5.15 -17.52
CA GLU A 56 -5.36 -6.57 -17.53
C GLU A 56 -4.21 -7.41 -18.09
N PRO A 57 -3.87 -8.54 -17.47
CA PRO A 57 -2.91 -9.47 -18.04
C PRO A 57 -3.49 -10.21 -19.24
N ASP A 58 -2.61 -10.70 -20.11
CA ASP A 58 -2.96 -11.65 -21.15
C ASP A 58 -3.22 -13.07 -20.58
N ALA A 59 -3.50 -14.02 -21.47
CA ALA A 59 -3.76 -15.41 -21.08
C ALA A 59 -2.60 -16.11 -20.36
N SER A 60 -1.38 -15.58 -20.45
CA SER A 60 -0.19 -16.08 -19.76
C SER A 60 0.05 -15.40 -18.41
N GLY A 61 -0.76 -14.41 -18.04
CA GLY A 61 -0.57 -13.61 -16.84
C GLY A 61 0.36 -12.41 -17.03
N PHE A 62 0.76 -12.11 -18.27
CA PHE A 62 1.69 -11.02 -18.58
C PHE A 62 0.94 -9.72 -18.84
N ILE A 63 1.41 -8.61 -18.25
CA ILE A 63 0.88 -7.27 -18.51
C ILE A 63 1.83 -6.52 -19.44
N ASP A 64 1.31 -6.13 -20.60
CA ASP A 64 2.02 -5.31 -21.57
C ASP A 64 1.92 -3.82 -21.20
N TYR A 65 2.95 -3.32 -20.53
CA TYR A 65 3.11 -1.91 -20.24
C TYR A 65 3.81 -1.21 -21.40
N THR A 66 3.33 -0.02 -21.73
CA THR A 66 3.92 0.79 -22.79
C THR A 66 5.31 1.30 -22.42
N ALA A 67 6.10 1.68 -23.44
CA ALA A 67 7.42 2.28 -23.22
C ALA A 67 7.36 3.57 -22.36
N ALA A 68 6.28 4.35 -22.48
CA ALA A 68 6.07 5.54 -21.66
C ALA A 68 5.85 5.20 -20.18
N GLU A 69 5.06 4.16 -19.89
CA GLU A 69 4.85 3.69 -18.52
C GLU A 69 6.13 3.15 -17.89
N HIS A 70 6.93 2.41 -18.67
CA HIS A 70 8.26 1.98 -18.25
C HIS A 70 9.22 3.15 -17.98
N ALA A 71 9.15 4.23 -18.77
CA ALA A 71 9.95 5.44 -18.54
C ALA A 71 9.53 6.18 -17.26
N VAL A 72 8.23 6.24 -16.94
CA VAL A 72 7.75 6.79 -15.65
C VAL A 72 8.29 5.97 -14.49
N TRP A 73 8.18 4.63 -14.57
CA TRP A 73 8.73 3.74 -13.55
C TRP A 73 10.23 3.98 -13.33
N ASN A 74 11.01 4.04 -14.42
CA ASN A 74 12.44 4.28 -14.37
C ASN A 74 12.79 5.61 -13.68
N THR A 75 12.04 6.65 -13.99
CA THR A 75 12.20 7.97 -13.37
C THR A 75 11.92 7.90 -11.86
N LEU A 76 10.82 7.26 -11.47
CA LEU A 76 10.42 7.11 -10.07
C LEU A 76 11.44 6.28 -9.26
N ILE A 77 11.81 5.10 -9.74
CA ILE A 77 12.74 4.22 -9.01
C ILE A 77 14.13 4.87 -8.90
N THR A 78 14.62 5.52 -9.95
CA THR A 78 15.93 6.20 -9.93
C THR A 78 15.97 7.32 -8.89
N ARG A 79 14.92 8.17 -8.86
CA ARG A 79 14.80 9.26 -7.86
C ARG A 79 14.72 8.68 -6.44
N GLN A 80 13.83 7.71 -6.24
CA GLN A 80 13.56 7.17 -4.90
C GLN A 80 14.73 6.36 -4.34
N MET A 81 15.45 5.59 -5.16
CA MET A 81 16.63 4.84 -4.72
C MET A 81 17.73 5.75 -4.15
N THR A 82 17.85 6.97 -4.65
CA THR A 82 18.77 7.98 -4.09
C THR A 82 18.26 8.53 -2.75
N ILE A 83 16.95 8.72 -2.62
CA ILE A 83 16.31 9.32 -1.44
C ILE A 83 16.28 8.38 -0.24
N ILE A 84 16.00 7.09 -0.45
CA ILE A 84 15.85 6.12 0.66
C ILE A 84 17.15 5.86 1.41
N GLN A 85 18.31 6.14 0.80
CA GLN A 85 19.62 5.98 1.44
C GLN A 85 19.74 6.89 2.67
N GLY A 86 19.97 6.28 3.83
CA GLY A 86 20.04 6.98 5.11
C GLY A 86 18.69 7.50 5.64
N ARG A 87 17.56 7.16 5.00
CA ARG A 87 16.20 7.53 5.45
C ARG A 87 15.32 6.32 5.75
N ALA A 88 15.43 5.26 4.96
CA ALA A 88 14.68 4.03 5.18
C ALA A 88 15.33 3.16 6.27
N CYS A 89 14.53 2.34 6.95
CA CYS A 89 15.07 1.33 7.87
C CYS A 89 15.81 0.21 7.11
N GLN A 90 16.68 -0.52 7.82
CA GLN A 90 17.47 -1.58 7.20
C GLN A 90 16.59 -2.68 6.62
N GLU A 91 15.50 -3.05 7.30
CA GLU A 91 14.57 -4.09 6.84
C GLU A 91 13.92 -3.73 5.49
N TYR A 92 13.69 -2.43 5.25
CA TYR A 92 13.19 -1.96 3.95
C TYR A 92 14.28 -2.07 2.88
N LEU A 93 15.52 -1.65 3.18
CA LEU A 93 16.64 -1.73 2.24
C LEU A 93 16.99 -3.18 1.87
N ASP A 94 17.00 -4.08 2.85
CA ASP A 94 17.17 -5.52 2.64
C ASP A 94 16.05 -6.09 1.77
N GLY A 95 14.81 -5.59 1.93
CA GLY A 95 13.68 -5.96 1.11
C GLY A 95 13.80 -5.47 -0.34
N ILE A 96 14.32 -4.27 -0.56
CA ILE A 96 14.62 -3.74 -1.90
C ILE A 96 15.66 -4.62 -2.60
N GLU A 97 16.73 -5.00 -1.89
CA GLU A 97 17.76 -5.89 -2.44
C GLU A 97 17.19 -7.28 -2.78
N GLN A 98 16.40 -7.86 -1.88
CA GLN A 98 15.77 -9.17 -2.11
C GLN A 98 14.78 -9.17 -3.28
N LEU A 99 13.98 -8.12 -3.41
CA LEU A 99 13.01 -7.99 -4.51
C LEU A 99 13.71 -7.80 -5.86
N GLY A 100 14.91 -7.20 -5.88
CA GLY A 100 15.69 -7.03 -7.10
C GLY A 100 14.90 -6.32 -8.20
N LEU A 101 14.20 -5.23 -7.83
CA LEU A 101 13.26 -4.55 -8.74
C LEU A 101 13.99 -4.06 -10.00
N PRO A 102 13.47 -4.33 -11.20
CA PRO A 102 14.05 -3.81 -12.44
C PRO A 102 13.98 -2.28 -12.46
N HIS A 103 15.02 -1.62 -12.96
CA HIS A 103 15.05 -0.17 -13.06
C HIS A 103 14.42 0.33 -14.36
N GLU A 104 14.57 -0.41 -15.46
CA GLU A 104 14.22 0.03 -16.81
C GLU A 104 12.80 -0.36 -17.23
N ARG A 105 12.11 -1.17 -16.44
CA ARG A 105 10.75 -1.64 -16.71
C ARG A 105 9.97 -1.87 -15.42
N ILE A 106 8.66 -1.87 -15.54
CA ILE A 106 7.74 -2.28 -14.46
C ILE A 106 7.88 -3.79 -14.26
N PRO A 107 8.00 -4.29 -13.00
CA PRO A 107 8.06 -5.72 -12.72
C PRO A 107 6.72 -6.40 -12.97
N GLN A 108 6.77 -7.67 -13.39
CA GLN A 108 5.59 -8.51 -13.51
C GLN A 108 5.22 -9.11 -12.16
N GLN A 109 3.93 -9.37 -11.95
CA GLN A 109 3.39 -9.90 -10.68
C GLN A 109 4.11 -11.18 -10.22
N GLY A 110 4.37 -12.09 -11.17
CA GLY A 110 5.05 -13.35 -10.89
C GLY A 110 6.48 -13.20 -10.35
N GLU A 111 7.19 -12.13 -10.74
CA GLU A 111 8.54 -11.85 -10.27
C GLU A 111 8.53 -11.48 -8.78
N ILE A 112 7.59 -10.62 -8.38
CA ILE A 112 7.39 -10.21 -6.98
C ILE A 112 6.90 -11.39 -6.13
N ASN A 113 5.93 -12.14 -6.63
CA ASN A 113 5.35 -13.30 -5.93
C ASN A 113 6.39 -14.39 -5.65
N LYS A 114 7.34 -14.60 -6.57
CA LYS A 114 8.41 -15.56 -6.34
C LYS A 114 9.24 -15.22 -5.10
N VAL A 115 9.56 -13.95 -4.89
CA VAL A 115 10.35 -13.49 -3.73
C VAL A 115 9.52 -13.51 -2.45
N LEU A 116 8.30 -12.95 -2.48
CA LEU A 116 7.44 -12.90 -1.30
C LEU A 116 7.02 -14.30 -0.81
N ALA A 117 6.75 -15.22 -1.73
CA ALA A 117 6.41 -16.59 -1.37
C ALA A 117 7.57 -17.30 -0.69
N ALA A 118 8.81 -17.08 -1.16
CA ALA A 118 10.02 -17.67 -0.59
C ALA A 118 10.41 -17.09 0.77
N THR A 119 10.14 -15.80 1.01
CA THR A 119 10.55 -15.09 2.23
C THR A 119 9.53 -15.23 3.36
N THR A 120 8.26 -14.98 3.08
CA THR A 120 7.21 -14.87 4.13
C THR A 120 5.92 -15.62 3.80
N GLY A 121 5.86 -16.27 2.63
CA GLY A 121 4.66 -16.93 2.12
C GLY A 121 3.57 -15.95 1.68
N TRP A 122 3.92 -14.68 1.50
CA TRP A 122 3.04 -13.66 0.94
C TRP A 122 3.06 -13.69 -0.59
N GLN A 123 2.04 -13.10 -1.18
CA GLN A 123 2.02 -12.77 -2.60
C GLN A 123 1.25 -11.47 -2.80
N VAL A 124 1.45 -10.83 -3.93
CA VAL A 124 0.59 -9.76 -4.43
C VAL A 124 -0.58 -10.33 -5.24
N GLU A 125 -1.73 -9.66 -5.15
CA GLU A 125 -2.96 -9.95 -5.88
C GLU A 125 -3.37 -8.69 -6.64
N ARG A 126 -3.58 -8.81 -7.95
CA ARG A 126 -4.05 -7.70 -8.75
C ARG A 126 -5.47 -7.31 -8.33
N VAL A 127 -5.71 -6.01 -8.20
CA VAL A 127 -7.03 -5.47 -7.94
C VAL A 127 -7.38 -4.31 -8.86
N PRO A 128 -8.67 -4.02 -9.10
CA PRO A 128 -9.04 -2.72 -9.60
C PRO A 128 -8.57 -1.64 -8.62
N ALA A 129 -8.30 -0.42 -9.12
CA ALA A 129 -7.76 0.69 -8.34
C ALA A 129 -8.48 0.93 -7.00
N LEU A 130 -9.79 0.62 -6.94
CA LEU A 130 -10.58 0.67 -5.72
C LEU A 130 -11.27 -0.67 -5.44
N ILE A 131 -11.09 -1.21 -4.24
CA ILE A 131 -11.79 -2.41 -3.77
C ILE A 131 -12.61 -2.15 -2.49
N PRO A 132 -13.68 -2.93 -2.25
CA PRO A 132 -14.41 -2.87 -0.99
C PRO A 132 -13.49 -3.18 0.21
N PHE A 133 -13.77 -2.53 1.35
CA PHE A 133 -13.04 -2.73 2.60
C PHE A 133 -12.97 -4.22 2.99
N GLN A 134 -14.11 -4.90 2.94
CA GLN A 134 -14.21 -6.33 3.22
C GLN A 134 -13.22 -7.16 2.38
N THR A 135 -13.15 -6.90 1.07
CA THR A 135 -12.25 -7.58 0.14
C THR A 135 -10.78 -7.30 0.47
N PHE A 136 -10.43 -6.07 0.83
CA PHE A 136 -9.08 -5.73 1.26
C PHE A 136 -8.61 -6.58 2.46
N PHE A 137 -9.43 -6.66 3.52
CA PHE A 137 -9.07 -7.44 4.70
C PHE A 137 -9.07 -8.95 4.45
N GLU A 138 -9.96 -9.46 3.58
CA GLU A 138 -9.93 -10.86 3.15
C GLU A 138 -8.61 -11.21 2.43
N LEU A 139 -8.11 -10.31 1.59
CA LEU A 139 -6.82 -10.47 0.92
C LEU A 139 -5.67 -10.49 1.93
N LEU A 140 -5.59 -9.49 2.83
CA LEU A 140 -4.53 -9.44 3.84
C LEU A 140 -4.57 -10.64 4.81
N ALA A 141 -5.76 -11.05 5.25
CA ALA A 141 -5.94 -12.24 6.08
C ALA A 141 -5.52 -13.53 5.37
N SER A 142 -5.46 -13.50 4.03
CA SER A 142 -4.99 -14.61 3.18
C SER A 142 -3.53 -14.44 2.73
N LYS A 143 -2.76 -13.53 3.33
CA LYS A 143 -1.39 -13.17 2.92
C LYS A 143 -1.28 -12.74 1.45
N ARG A 144 -2.31 -12.05 0.96
CA ARG A 144 -2.37 -11.47 -0.38
C ARG A 144 -2.40 -9.96 -0.27
N PHE A 145 -1.40 -9.28 -0.80
CA PHE A 145 -1.35 -7.82 -0.80
C PHE A 145 -1.96 -7.28 -2.10
N PRO A 146 -3.02 -6.46 -2.03
CA PRO A 146 -3.65 -5.91 -3.23
C PRO A 146 -2.73 -4.93 -3.94
N VAL A 147 -2.62 -5.05 -5.26
CA VAL A 147 -1.80 -4.18 -6.10
C VAL A 147 -2.62 -3.68 -7.29
N ALA A 148 -2.71 -2.36 -7.45
CA ALA A 148 -3.20 -1.75 -8.68
C ALA A 148 -2.16 -1.90 -9.80
N THR A 149 -2.60 -2.14 -11.03
CA THR A 149 -1.72 -2.42 -12.18
C THR A 149 -1.58 -1.26 -13.16
N PHE A 150 -1.98 -0.05 -12.79
CA PHE A 150 -1.68 1.16 -13.55
C PHE A 150 -0.47 1.88 -12.95
N ILE A 151 0.18 2.75 -13.72
CA ILE A 151 1.20 3.69 -13.23
C ILE A 151 0.74 5.12 -13.52
N ARG A 152 1.11 6.06 -12.64
CA ARG A 152 0.86 7.50 -12.85
C ARG A 152 1.44 8.03 -14.17
N THR A 153 0.95 9.16 -14.67
CA THR A 153 1.54 9.85 -15.82
C THR A 153 2.75 10.69 -15.43
N GLU A 154 3.47 11.19 -16.43
CA GLU A 154 4.64 12.05 -16.23
C GLU A 154 4.26 13.38 -15.55
N GLU A 155 3.08 13.92 -15.84
CA GLU A 155 2.57 15.16 -15.26
C GLU A 155 2.25 15.04 -13.76
N GLU A 156 2.01 13.82 -13.27
CA GLU A 156 1.67 13.50 -11.88
C GLU A 156 2.81 12.81 -11.13
N LEU A 157 4.06 12.90 -11.64
CA LEU A 157 5.23 12.26 -11.03
C LEU A 157 5.39 12.57 -9.54
N ASP A 158 5.25 13.84 -9.16
CA ASP A 158 5.51 14.29 -7.80
C ASP A 158 4.30 14.06 -6.86
N TYR A 159 3.08 13.97 -7.41
CA TYR A 159 1.87 13.72 -6.62
C TYR A 159 0.78 13.06 -7.47
N LEU A 160 0.34 11.89 -7.01
CA LEU A 160 -0.87 11.22 -7.47
C LEU A 160 -1.72 10.96 -6.22
N GLN A 161 -3.01 11.26 -6.30
CA GLN A 161 -3.94 11.05 -5.19
C GLN A 161 -4.20 9.56 -4.93
N GLU A 162 -4.32 8.75 -5.97
CA GLU A 162 -4.62 7.32 -5.90
C GLU A 162 -3.32 6.47 -5.83
N PRO A 163 -3.35 5.28 -5.19
CA PRO A 163 -2.18 4.41 -5.17
C PRO A 163 -2.01 3.71 -6.52
N ASP A 164 -0.84 3.88 -7.14
CA ASP A 164 -0.45 3.21 -8.38
C ASP A 164 0.51 2.03 -8.12
N ILE A 165 0.86 1.29 -9.18
CA ILE A 165 1.75 0.13 -9.06
C ILE A 165 3.11 0.47 -8.43
N PHE A 166 3.63 1.69 -8.63
CA PHE A 166 4.87 2.11 -8.01
C PHE A 166 4.72 2.24 -6.49
N HIS A 167 3.66 2.91 -6.02
CA HIS A 167 3.36 2.96 -4.59
C HIS A 167 3.25 1.56 -3.98
N GLU A 168 2.54 0.66 -4.65
CA GLU A 168 2.28 -0.67 -4.09
C GLU A 168 3.53 -1.55 -4.05
N ILE A 169 4.26 -1.63 -5.17
CA ILE A 169 5.44 -2.50 -5.28
C ILE A 169 6.66 -1.90 -4.60
N PHE A 170 6.98 -0.63 -4.84
CA PHE A 170 8.15 -0.01 -4.22
C PHE A 170 7.87 0.39 -2.76
N GLY A 171 6.67 0.87 -2.44
CA GLY A 171 6.34 1.35 -1.10
C GLY A 171 6.10 0.24 -0.08
N HIS A 172 5.33 -0.80 -0.41
CA HIS A 172 4.89 -1.79 0.58
C HIS A 172 5.63 -3.12 0.49
N CYS A 173 5.86 -3.63 -0.71
CA CYS A 173 6.40 -4.99 -0.89
C CYS A 173 7.78 -5.22 -0.25
N PRO A 174 8.71 -4.25 -0.13
CA PRO A 174 10.00 -4.50 0.52
C PRO A 174 9.82 -4.95 1.97
N LEU A 175 8.94 -4.31 2.73
CA LEU A 175 8.70 -4.70 4.13
C LEU A 175 7.94 -6.02 4.25
N LEU A 176 7.19 -6.45 3.22
CA LEU A 176 6.55 -7.76 3.21
C LEU A 176 7.56 -8.93 3.10
N THR A 177 8.83 -8.66 2.76
CA THR A 177 9.91 -9.65 2.85
C THR A 177 10.37 -9.88 4.30
N ASN A 178 10.07 -8.96 5.21
CA ASN A 178 10.43 -9.07 6.63
C ASN A 178 9.36 -9.90 7.38
N PRO A 179 9.73 -10.98 8.09
CA PRO A 179 8.77 -11.87 8.73
C PRO A 179 7.93 -11.20 9.83
N TRP A 180 8.47 -10.22 10.54
CA TRP A 180 7.75 -9.52 11.62
C TRP A 180 6.70 -8.57 11.05
N PHE A 181 7.08 -7.78 10.05
CA PHE A 181 6.14 -6.90 9.37
C PHE A 181 5.07 -7.70 8.62
N ALA A 182 5.46 -8.78 7.96
CA ALA A 182 4.55 -9.69 7.28
C ALA A 182 3.50 -10.30 8.23
N GLU A 183 3.90 -10.76 9.42
CA GLU A 183 2.94 -11.31 10.40
C GLU A 183 2.07 -10.22 11.05
N PHE A 184 2.62 -9.02 11.26
CA PHE A 184 1.84 -7.85 11.68
C PHE A 184 0.72 -7.55 10.68
N THR A 185 1.05 -7.44 9.38
CA THR A 185 0.07 -7.14 8.32
C THR A 185 -0.97 -8.25 8.19
N HIS A 186 -0.57 -9.52 8.34
CA HIS A 186 -1.48 -10.66 8.32
C HIS A 186 -2.46 -10.60 9.50
N THR A 187 -1.95 -10.27 10.69
CA THR A 187 -2.77 -10.10 11.89
C THR A 187 -3.73 -8.93 11.76
N TYR A 188 -3.27 -7.81 11.21
CA TYR A 188 -4.14 -6.67 10.89
C TYR A 188 -5.27 -7.06 9.92
N GLY A 189 -4.95 -7.83 8.89
CA GLY A 189 -5.91 -8.45 7.97
C GLY A 189 -7.01 -9.23 8.69
N LYS A 190 -6.61 -10.19 9.54
CA LYS A 190 -7.54 -11.03 10.32
C LYS A 190 -8.42 -10.21 11.25
N LEU A 191 -7.87 -9.20 11.93
CA LEU A 191 -8.61 -8.36 12.87
C LEU A 191 -9.64 -7.47 12.16
N GLY A 192 -9.27 -6.82 11.05
CA GLY A 192 -10.22 -6.01 10.30
C GLY A 192 -11.37 -6.85 9.73
N LEU A 193 -11.09 -8.07 9.29
CA LEU A 193 -12.11 -9.01 8.83
C LEU A 193 -13.10 -9.40 9.94
N SER A 194 -12.61 -9.61 11.17
CA SER A 194 -13.49 -9.89 12.32
C SER A 194 -14.34 -8.69 12.69
N ALA A 195 -13.76 -7.48 12.69
CA ALA A 195 -14.49 -6.25 13.03
C ALA A 195 -15.63 -5.93 12.04
N SER A 196 -15.41 -6.17 10.73
CA SER A 196 -16.44 -5.98 9.71
C SER A 196 -17.66 -6.91 9.90
N LYS A 197 -17.45 -8.12 10.44
CA LYS A 197 -18.55 -9.06 10.73
C LYS A 197 -19.39 -8.61 11.92
N GLU A 198 -18.77 -8.07 12.96
CA GLU A 198 -19.48 -7.57 14.14
C GLU A 198 -20.32 -6.33 13.84
N GLN A 199 -19.81 -5.40 13.00
CA GLN A 199 -20.58 -4.24 12.56
C GLN A 199 -21.79 -4.61 11.68
N GLY A 200 -21.71 -5.71 10.93
CA GLY A 200 -22.83 -6.25 10.16
C GLY A 200 -23.89 -6.98 10.99
N SER A 201 -23.57 -7.41 12.22
CA SER A 201 -24.47 -8.17 13.10
C SER A 201 -25.32 -7.29 14.03
N LEU A 202 -25.11 -5.96 14.03
CA LEU A 202 -25.83 -5.00 14.87
C LEU A 202 -27.04 -4.34 14.15
N ARG A 203 -27.57 -4.97 13.10
CA ARG A 203 -28.76 -4.48 12.37
C ARG A 203 -29.96 -5.40 12.56
#